data_AF-A0A6N4SW74-F1
#
_entry.id   AF-A0A6N4SW74-F1
#
_cell.length_a   1.000
_cell.length_b   1.000
_cell.length_c   1.000
_cell.angle_alpha   90.00
_cell.angle_beta   90.00
_cell.angle_gamma   90.00
#
_symmetry.space_group_name_H-M   'P 1'
#
loop_
_entity.id
_entity.type
_entity.pdbx_description
1 polymer ?
#
loop_
_entity_poly.entity_id
_entity_poly.type
_entity_poly.pdbx_seq_one_letter_code
_entity_poly.pdbx_strand_id
1 'polypeptide(L)'
;MEFTKEQIEIINSTGDIKINAVAGSGKTTTIIAYAKARPASSKVLYLAFNKSVKLEAQKKFTDQGLHNVKVETAHSLAYREIVFRYNYRVKANGYKTHEIVDILGLKNNGDKHAEYVAANHINKFVAYFCNSDKQKVQELNYRDVVFDAEAKAFVSAAYEYIEKNTRLFLAKMDKGEIEITHDFYLKKFQLSNPRLYFDYILFDEGQDASPAMLDIFFKQSATKVIVGDTHQQIYGWRFAVNSLEKANFKTHHLSSSFRFSADIAKLAIDVLNWKNFVAEEQQFFIEGKGSGKETTVKAIIARTNLGLLLKAIEYVTEKKNVKHIYFEGNIHSYTYADEGTSLYDVLNLYNKKPALIRDKLIAQMKNMDELEEYIEKTEDVQLGMMIEIIHEYGNDIPNILKLIKEKHVGNEEKHKAEMIFSTVHRCKGMEYDSIQIVNDFITQEKIEKQTKGTRTDEQINISKLNEEINLLYVAVTRTKNLIHIPETLLPKNALRSAQIQVLRVQPEEEERRAAQSAAKSKSKNQKEPIGYSKEKSVSSEETRDKNKDAYQPWTHALDQELAQMYLQGISLGDMAKHFGRTRGAIGSRIKKLELEYIYR
;
A
#
# COMPACT_ATOMS: atom_id res chain seq x y z
N MET A 1 12.39 -28.30 -14.54
CA MET A 1 12.74 -26.89 -14.27
C MET A 1 14.19 -26.90 -13.85
N GLU A 2 15.05 -26.14 -14.53
CA GLU A 2 16.47 -26.04 -14.17
C GLU A 2 16.66 -24.92 -13.15
N PHE A 3 17.40 -25.19 -12.07
CA PHE A 3 17.74 -24.20 -11.05
C PHE A 3 18.93 -23.35 -11.50
N THR A 4 18.96 -22.07 -11.13
CA THR A 4 20.14 -21.22 -11.34
C THR A 4 21.30 -21.66 -10.45
N LYS A 5 22.52 -21.19 -10.77
CA LYS A 5 23.70 -21.42 -9.91
C LYS A 5 23.47 -20.91 -8.48
N GLU A 6 22.92 -19.71 -8.33
CA GLU A 6 22.54 -19.13 -7.04
C GLU A 6 21.55 -20.03 -6.27
N GLN A 7 20.52 -20.55 -6.94
CA GLN A 7 19.56 -21.48 -6.33
C GLN A 7 20.23 -22.78 -5.88
N ILE A 8 21.11 -23.35 -6.70
CA ILE A 8 21.85 -24.59 -6.38
C ILE A 8 22.76 -24.37 -5.16
N GLU A 9 23.47 -23.25 -5.10
CA GLU A 9 24.32 -22.89 -3.96
C GLU A 9 23.51 -22.77 -2.66
N ILE A 10 22.33 -22.14 -2.73
CA ILE A 10 21.41 -22.06 -1.58
C ILE A 10 20.93 -23.45 -1.19
N ILE A 11 20.46 -24.27 -2.13
CA ILE A 11 19.94 -25.62 -1.86
C ILE A 11 20.99 -26.49 -1.15
N ASN A 12 22.26 -26.38 -1.57
CA ASN A 12 23.39 -27.14 -1.02
C ASN A 12 24.01 -26.53 0.25
N SER A 13 23.60 -25.32 0.64
CA SER A 13 24.14 -24.64 1.81
C SER A 13 23.77 -25.35 3.12
N THR A 14 24.56 -25.08 4.15
CA THR A 14 24.39 -25.61 5.52
C THR A 14 24.52 -24.48 6.54
N GLY A 15 23.98 -24.71 7.75
CA GLY A 15 23.97 -23.71 8.81
C GLY A 15 22.95 -22.60 8.58
N ASP A 16 23.04 -21.56 9.40
CA ASP A 16 22.13 -20.42 9.34
C ASP A 16 22.47 -19.55 8.12
N ILE A 17 21.48 -19.29 7.27
CA ILE A 17 21.64 -18.51 6.03
C ILE A 17 20.58 -17.43 5.90
N LYS A 18 20.98 -16.35 5.23
CA LYS A 18 20.10 -15.27 4.79
C LYS A 18 20.09 -15.23 3.27
N ILE A 19 18.92 -15.12 2.66
CA ILE A 19 18.77 -15.07 1.21
C ILE A 19 18.11 -13.73 0.85
N ASN A 20 18.87 -12.83 0.22
CA ASN A 20 18.30 -11.62 -0.37
C ASN A 20 17.88 -11.89 -1.82
N ALA A 21 16.59 -11.84 -2.08
CA ALA A 21 15.97 -12.38 -3.28
C ALA A 21 15.02 -11.37 -3.92
N VAL A 22 15.42 -10.88 -5.10
CA VAL A 22 14.70 -9.84 -5.84
C VAL A 22 13.29 -10.29 -6.22
N ALA A 23 12.43 -9.34 -6.60
CA ALA A 23 11.07 -9.63 -7.06
C ALA A 23 11.07 -10.66 -8.21
N GLY A 24 10.23 -11.70 -8.11
CA GLY A 24 10.09 -12.70 -9.18
C GLY A 24 11.24 -13.72 -9.28
N SER A 25 12.15 -13.78 -8.31
CA SER A 25 13.33 -14.67 -8.34
C SER A 25 13.08 -16.14 -7.99
N GLY A 26 11.84 -16.49 -7.64
CA GLY A 26 11.49 -17.86 -7.27
C GLY A 26 11.81 -18.23 -5.82
N LYS A 27 11.79 -17.27 -4.89
CA LYS A 27 11.97 -17.46 -3.42
C LYS A 27 11.36 -18.76 -2.88
N THR A 28 10.04 -18.89 -3.00
CA THR A 28 9.30 -20.05 -2.48
C THR A 28 9.75 -21.35 -3.16
N THR A 29 10.03 -21.33 -4.47
CA THR A 29 10.54 -22.49 -5.22
C THR A 29 11.92 -22.92 -4.70
N THR A 30 12.81 -21.96 -4.45
CA THR A 30 14.13 -22.22 -3.88
C THR A 30 14.02 -22.79 -2.46
N ILE A 31 13.12 -22.27 -1.62
CA ILE A 31 12.89 -22.80 -0.26
C ILE A 31 12.34 -24.22 -0.30
N ILE A 32 11.38 -24.51 -1.18
CA ILE A 32 10.82 -25.85 -1.34
C ILE A 32 11.93 -26.83 -1.73
N ALA A 33 12.79 -26.45 -2.69
CA ALA A 33 13.93 -27.26 -3.10
C ALA A 33 14.96 -27.44 -1.97
N TYR A 34 15.23 -26.38 -1.20
CA TYR A 34 16.09 -26.45 -0.01
C TYR A 34 15.55 -27.45 1.02
N ALA A 35 14.25 -27.39 1.33
CA ALA A 35 13.59 -28.31 2.25
C ALA A 35 13.64 -29.75 1.76
N LYS A 36 13.43 -29.97 0.44
CA LYS A 36 13.52 -31.28 -0.20
C LYS A 36 14.91 -31.91 -0.12
N ALA A 37 15.97 -31.09 -0.10
CA ALA A 37 17.34 -31.55 0.04
C ALA A 37 17.74 -31.91 1.48
N ARG A 38 16.88 -31.66 2.47
CA ARG A 38 17.13 -32.06 3.87
C ARG A 38 16.72 -33.52 4.11
N PRO A 39 17.28 -34.20 5.13
CA PRO A 39 16.87 -35.56 5.46
C PRO A 39 15.36 -35.68 5.67
N ALA A 40 14.74 -36.73 5.14
CA ALA A 40 13.28 -36.93 5.23
C ALA A 40 12.77 -37.08 6.68
N SER A 41 13.66 -37.49 7.61
CA SER A 41 13.37 -37.59 9.04
C SER A 41 13.35 -36.23 9.77
N SER A 42 13.88 -35.18 9.15
CA SER A 42 13.97 -33.85 9.77
C SER A 42 12.61 -33.19 9.86
N LYS A 43 12.34 -32.51 10.98
CA LYS A 43 11.16 -31.67 11.19
C LYS A 43 11.46 -30.26 10.71
N VAL A 44 10.73 -29.81 9.70
CA VAL A 44 10.89 -28.49 9.11
C VAL A 44 9.68 -27.63 9.46
N LEU A 45 9.92 -26.41 9.93
CA LEU A 45 8.89 -25.38 10.09
C LEU A 45 9.06 -24.32 9.01
N TYR A 46 8.04 -24.11 8.19
CA TYR A 46 7.95 -22.96 7.30
C TYR A 46 7.11 -21.88 7.97
N LEU A 47 7.72 -20.71 8.19
CA LEU A 47 7.06 -19.51 8.69
C LEU A 47 6.68 -18.61 7.52
N ALA A 48 5.38 -18.53 7.24
CA ALA A 48 4.80 -17.57 6.31
C ALA A 48 4.45 -16.26 7.03
N PHE A 49 4.61 -15.14 6.34
CA PHE A 49 4.27 -13.82 6.89
C PHE A 49 2.76 -13.63 7.15
N ASN A 50 1.91 -14.08 6.23
CA ASN A 50 0.45 -13.91 6.31
C ASN A 50 -0.32 -15.18 5.92
N LYS A 51 -1.65 -15.16 6.08
CA LYS A 51 -2.52 -16.31 5.82
C LYS A 51 -2.54 -16.72 4.36
N SER A 52 -2.53 -15.79 3.40
CA SER A 52 -2.55 -16.13 1.97
C SER A 52 -1.25 -16.84 1.56
N VAL A 53 -0.09 -16.30 1.96
CA VAL A 53 1.22 -16.92 1.73
C VAL A 53 1.30 -18.30 2.40
N LYS A 54 0.76 -18.45 3.63
CA LYS A 54 0.67 -19.75 4.31
C LYS A 54 -0.08 -20.79 3.48
N LEU A 55 -1.29 -20.45 3.00
CA LEU A 55 -2.14 -21.39 2.26
C LEU A 55 -1.50 -21.79 0.92
N GLU A 56 -0.89 -20.82 0.23
CA GLU A 56 -0.17 -21.07 -1.02
C GLU A 56 1.05 -21.98 -0.79
N ALA A 57 1.88 -21.68 0.19
CA ALA A 57 3.04 -22.48 0.54
C ALA A 57 2.63 -23.91 0.93
N GLN A 58 1.59 -24.06 1.76
CA GLN A 58 1.08 -25.36 2.18
C GLN A 58 0.63 -26.23 0.99
N LYS A 59 -0.07 -25.64 0.02
CA LYS A 59 -0.42 -26.32 -1.22
C LYS A 59 0.84 -26.76 -1.96
N LYS A 60 1.79 -25.84 -2.20
CA LYS A 60 3.03 -26.14 -2.93
C LYS A 60 3.90 -27.23 -2.27
N PHE A 61 4.02 -27.25 -0.95
CA PHE A 61 4.73 -28.32 -0.24
C PHE A 61 4.02 -29.67 -0.38
N THR A 62 2.69 -29.67 -0.27
CA THR A 62 1.87 -30.89 -0.42
C THR A 62 1.97 -31.46 -1.84
N ASP A 63 1.86 -30.61 -2.85
CA ASP A 63 1.98 -31.00 -4.27
C ASP A 63 3.36 -31.60 -4.61
N GLN A 64 4.39 -31.29 -3.80
CA GLN A 64 5.75 -31.83 -3.93
C GLN A 64 6.02 -33.05 -3.04
N GLY A 65 5.01 -33.56 -2.30
CA GLY A 65 5.13 -34.73 -1.43
C GLY A 65 5.93 -34.50 -0.14
N LEU A 66 6.10 -33.24 0.29
CA LEU A 66 6.89 -32.90 1.47
C LEU A 66 6.03 -32.86 2.74
N HIS A 67 5.79 -34.03 3.32
CA HIS A 67 4.95 -34.19 4.51
C HIS A 67 5.66 -33.84 5.84
N ASN A 68 6.98 -33.72 5.83
CA ASN A 68 7.79 -33.36 7.00
C ASN A 68 7.91 -31.84 7.22
N VAL A 69 7.24 -31.04 6.37
CA VAL A 69 7.20 -29.58 6.47
C VAL A 69 5.88 -29.12 7.07
N LYS A 70 5.97 -28.47 8.23
CA LYS A 70 4.83 -27.81 8.87
C LYS A 70 4.80 -26.35 8.44
N VAL A 71 3.70 -25.90 7.84
CA VAL A 71 3.52 -24.51 7.38
C VAL A 71 2.64 -23.75 8.36
N GLU A 72 3.18 -22.69 8.96
CA GLU A 72 2.48 -21.85 9.95
C GLU A 72 2.83 -20.37 9.73
N THR A 73 2.03 -19.47 10.27
CA THR A 73 2.47 -18.09 10.57
C THR A 73 2.94 -18.00 12.02
N ALA A 74 3.76 -16.99 12.35
CA ALA A 74 4.13 -16.71 13.74
C ALA A 74 2.88 -16.52 14.63
N HIS A 75 1.86 -15.84 14.10
CA HIS A 75 0.58 -15.63 14.78
C HIS A 75 -0.19 -16.93 15.00
N SER A 76 -0.20 -17.89 14.06
CA SER A 76 -0.90 -19.17 14.29
C SER A 76 -0.21 -20.05 15.33
N LEU A 77 1.13 -19.99 15.41
CA LEU A 77 1.87 -20.65 16.49
C LEU A 77 1.51 -20.04 17.85
N ALA A 78 1.57 -18.71 17.94
CA ALA A 78 1.23 -17.98 19.16
C ALA A 78 -0.23 -18.18 19.57
N TYR A 79 -1.16 -18.20 18.61
CA TYR A 79 -2.58 -18.45 18.87
C TYR A 79 -2.80 -19.80 19.55
N ARG A 80 -2.20 -20.86 19.03
CA ARG A 80 -2.32 -22.21 19.62
C ARG A 80 -1.76 -22.26 21.05
N GLU A 81 -0.62 -21.63 21.29
CA GLU A 81 0.09 -21.73 22.57
C GLU A 81 -0.44 -20.77 23.64
N ILE A 82 -1.01 -19.63 23.25
CA ILE A 82 -1.51 -18.60 24.17
C ILE A 82 -3.03 -18.61 24.24
N VAL A 83 -3.71 -18.48 23.10
CA VAL A 83 -5.17 -18.33 23.09
C VAL A 83 -5.85 -19.60 23.54
N PHE A 84 -5.51 -20.74 22.92
CA PHE A 84 -6.18 -22.02 23.22
C PHE A 84 -5.81 -22.53 24.61
N ARG A 85 -4.53 -22.45 24.98
CA ARG A 85 -4.04 -22.96 26.27
C ARG A 85 -4.60 -22.22 27.47
N TYR A 86 -4.76 -20.90 27.38
CA TYR A 86 -5.26 -20.05 28.47
C TYR A 86 -6.72 -19.61 28.28
N ASN A 87 -7.41 -20.17 27.26
CA ASN A 87 -8.82 -19.90 26.94
C ASN A 87 -9.17 -18.40 26.80
N TYR A 88 -8.30 -17.64 26.15
CA TYR A 88 -8.57 -16.22 25.89
C TYR A 88 -9.62 -16.03 24.79
N ARG A 89 -10.42 -14.98 24.92
CA ARG A 89 -11.25 -14.46 23.83
C ARG A 89 -10.46 -13.44 23.01
N VAL A 90 -10.58 -13.51 21.69
CA VAL A 90 -9.80 -12.68 20.77
C VAL A 90 -10.68 -11.66 20.08
N LYS A 91 -10.30 -10.38 20.19
CA LYS A 91 -10.92 -9.29 19.47
C LYS A 91 -10.21 -9.08 18.13
N ALA A 92 -10.71 -9.75 17.09
CA ALA A 92 -10.03 -9.83 15.80
C ALA A 92 -9.81 -8.46 15.11
N ASN A 93 -10.75 -7.53 15.27
CA ASN A 93 -10.69 -6.21 14.63
C ASN A 93 -10.00 -5.14 15.50
N GLY A 94 -9.40 -5.52 16.63
CA GLY A 94 -8.83 -4.57 17.58
C GLY A 94 -9.88 -3.76 18.32
N TYR A 95 -9.43 -2.70 19.00
CA TYR A 95 -10.28 -1.79 19.76
C TYR A 95 -10.40 -0.45 19.05
N LYS A 96 -11.61 0.09 19.00
CA LYS A 96 -11.88 1.45 18.55
C LYS A 96 -11.49 2.44 19.64
N THR A 97 -11.17 3.68 19.27
CA THR A 97 -10.73 4.70 20.21
C THR A 97 -11.74 4.92 21.35
N HIS A 98 -13.04 4.98 21.05
CA HIS A 98 -14.06 5.16 22.08
C HIS A 98 -14.17 3.97 23.06
N GLU A 99 -13.89 2.73 22.60
CA GLU A 99 -13.92 1.56 23.48
C GLU A 99 -12.76 1.62 24.48
N ILE A 100 -11.61 2.14 24.07
CA ILE A 100 -10.45 2.33 24.95
C ILE A 100 -10.73 3.40 25.99
N VAL A 101 -11.40 4.50 25.60
CA VAL A 101 -11.90 5.53 26.53
C VAL A 101 -12.79 4.89 27.60
N ASP A 102 -13.78 4.09 27.18
CA ASP A 102 -14.73 3.43 28.09
C ASP A 102 -14.03 2.42 29.02
N ILE A 103 -13.14 1.56 28.48
CA ILE A 103 -12.45 0.50 29.23
C ILE A 103 -11.50 1.07 30.29
N LEU A 104 -10.82 2.16 29.98
CA LEU A 104 -9.84 2.79 30.85
C LEU A 104 -10.44 3.91 31.71
N GLY A 105 -11.69 4.30 31.43
CA GLY A 105 -12.34 5.43 32.11
C GLY A 105 -11.59 6.73 31.90
N LEU A 106 -11.07 6.98 30.70
CA LEU A 106 -10.30 8.18 30.38
C LEU A 106 -11.23 9.40 30.51
N LYS A 107 -10.76 10.43 31.21
CA LYS A 107 -11.52 11.66 31.43
C LYS A 107 -10.96 12.81 30.61
N ASN A 108 -11.85 13.71 30.20
CA ASN A 108 -11.47 14.98 29.64
C ASN A 108 -10.82 15.85 30.73
N ASN A 109 -9.58 16.30 30.50
CA ASN A 109 -8.81 17.10 31.47
C ASN A 109 -8.80 18.61 31.13
N GLY A 110 -9.75 19.09 30.33
CA GLY A 110 -9.91 20.51 29.98
C GLY A 110 -9.67 20.82 28.49
N ASP A 111 -8.89 19.98 27.81
CA ASP A 111 -8.70 20.05 26.36
C ASP A 111 -9.78 19.25 25.62
N LYS A 112 -10.34 19.83 24.56
CA LYS A 112 -11.39 19.19 23.76
C LYS A 112 -10.90 17.86 23.20
N HIS A 113 -11.72 16.81 23.34
CA HIS A 113 -11.48 15.46 22.81
C HIS A 113 -10.15 14.82 23.26
N ALA A 114 -9.49 15.36 24.29
CA ALA A 114 -8.18 14.89 24.74
C ALA A 114 -8.19 13.42 25.18
N GLU A 115 -9.31 12.93 25.69
CA GLU A 115 -9.52 11.52 26.03
C GLU A 115 -9.43 10.61 24.80
N TYR A 116 -9.95 11.04 23.65
CA TYR A 116 -9.91 10.29 22.39
C TYR A 116 -8.50 10.35 21.77
N VAL A 117 -7.84 11.50 21.82
CA VAL A 117 -6.45 11.65 21.38
C VAL A 117 -5.54 10.74 22.22
N ALA A 118 -5.69 10.75 23.55
CA ALA A 118 -4.95 9.88 24.45
C ALA A 118 -5.24 8.39 24.19
N ALA A 119 -6.50 8.00 24.00
CA ALA A 119 -6.88 6.63 23.65
C ALA A 119 -6.23 6.14 22.35
N ASN A 120 -6.16 6.99 21.32
CA ASN A 120 -5.49 6.67 20.06
C ASN A 120 -4.00 6.38 20.29
N HIS A 121 -3.30 7.27 21.02
CA HIS A 121 -1.89 7.07 21.36
C HIS A 121 -1.64 5.87 22.27
N ILE A 122 -2.53 5.57 23.22
CA ILE A 122 -2.46 4.35 24.05
C ILE A 122 -2.52 3.11 23.15
N ASN A 123 -3.44 3.09 22.17
CA ASN A 123 -3.56 1.98 21.23
C ASN A 123 -2.28 1.82 20.38
N LYS A 124 -1.75 2.93 19.85
CA LYS A 124 -0.49 2.95 19.09
C LYS A 124 0.70 2.50 19.93
N PHE A 125 0.78 2.89 21.20
CA PHE A 125 1.87 2.45 22.09
C PHE A 125 1.74 0.96 22.46
N VAL A 126 0.52 0.44 22.65
CA VAL A 126 0.29 -1.01 22.77
C VAL A 126 0.79 -1.76 21.53
N ALA A 127 0.45 -1.28 20.33
CA ALA A 127 0.92 -1.88 19.08
C ALA A 127 2.45 -1.83 18.97
N TYR A 128 3.07 -0.71 19.33
CA TYR A 128 4.53 -0.56 19.34
C TYR A 128 5.19 -1.56 20.30
N PHE A 129 4.70 -1.66 21.53
CA PHE A 129 5.22 -2.61 22.51
C PHE A 129 5.05 -4.06 22.04
N CYS A 130 3.88 -4.41 21.53
CA CYS A 130 3.59 -5.79 21.11
C CYS A 130 4.42 -6.25 19.92
N ASN A 131 4.86 -5.33 19.05
CA ASN A 131 5.73 -5.64 17.93
C ASN A 131 7.23 -5.51 18.25
N SER A 132 7.60 -4.95 19.40
CA SER A 132 8.99 -4.82 19.85
C SER A 132 9.54 -6.13 20.46
N ASP A 133 10.87 -6.21 20.60
CA ASP A 133 11.59 -7.27 21.31
C ASP A 133 11.72 -7.03 22.83
N LYS A 134 11.30 -5.85 23.31
CA LYS A 134 11.46 -5.40 24.69
C LYS A 134 10.61 -6.18 25.69
N GLN A 135 11.11 -6.36 26.90
CA GLN A 135 10.39 -7.15 27.91
C GLN A 135 9.30 -6.33 28.60
N LYS A 136 9.49 -5.01 28.70
CA LYS A 136 8.58 -4.08 29.38
C LYS A 136 8.29 -2.86 28.51
N VAL A 137 7.11 -2.27 28.69
CA VAL A 137 6.68 -1.04 28.00
C VAL A 137 7.66 0.11 28.27
N GLN A 138 8.20 0.18 29.48
CA GLN A 138 9.09 1.24 29.94
C GLN A 138 10.49 1.20 29.32
N GLU A 139 10.84 0.12 28.64
CA GLU A 139 12.09 0.02 27.86
C GLU A 139 11.97 0.72 26.49
N LEU A 140 10.79 1.24 26.15
CA LEU A 140 10.49 1.96 24.93
C LEU A 140 10.23 3.43 25.22
N ASN A 141 10.67 4.29 24.30
CA ASN A 141 10.22 5.66 24.23
C ASN A 141 9.22 5.81 23.08
N TYR A 142 7.93 5.99 23.41
CA TYR A 142 6.89 6.13 22.38
C TYR A 142 7.07 7.39 21.52
N ARG A 143 7.79 8.41 22.00
CA ARG A 143 8.08 9.63 21.24
C ARG A 143 8.95 9.38 20.00
N ASP A 144 9.69 8.28 19.96
CA ASP A 144 10.59 7.94 18.85
C ASP A 144 9.81 7.51 17.59
N VAL A 145 8.53 7.17 17.75
CA VAL A 145 7.64 6.71 16.67
C VAL A 145 6.48 7.66 16.40
N VAL A 146 6.55 8.89 16.92
CA VAL A 146 5.60 9.98 16.65
C VAL A 146 6.34 11.09 15.93
N PHE A 147 5.84 11.50 14.76
CA PHE A 147 6.58 12.32 13.80
C PHE A 147 5.99 13.72 13.61
N ASP A 148 4.67 13.85 13.65
CA ASP A 148 3.94 15.10 13.58
C ASP A 148 4.22 15.98 14.81
N ALA A 149 4.35 17.29 14.61
CA ALA A 149 4.83 18.20 15.64
C ALA A 149 3.77 18.38 16.73
N GLU A 150 2.51 18.53 16.35
CA GLU A 150 1.35 18.69 17.20
C GLU A 150 1.09 17.38 17.99
N ALA A 151 1.14 16.23 17.31
CA ALA A 151 1.05 14.93 17.97
C ALA A 151 2.19 14.72 18.97
N LYS A 152 3.43 15.04 18.59
CA LYS A 152 4.61 14.89 19.46
C LYS A 152 4.55 15.83 20.66
N ALA A 153 4.04 17.05 20.49
CA ALA A 153 3.80 18.00 21.58
C ALA A 153 2.77 17.44 22.57
N PHE A 154 1.62 16.94 22.08
CA PHE A 154 0.61 16.31 22.91
C PHE A 154 1.15 15.09 23.67
N VAL A 155 1.81 14.16 22.97
CA VAL A 155 2.39 12.95 23.56
C VAL A 155 3.44 13.33 24.61
N SER A 156 4.25 14.36 24.36
CA SER A 156 5.27 14.78 25.32
C SER A 156 4.67 15.33 26.61
N ALA A 157 3.60 16.14 26.50
CA ALA A 157 2.88 16.68 27.65
C ALA A 157 2.12 15.59 28.44
N ALA A 158 1.56 14.59 27.75
CA ALA A 158 0.73 13.54 28.34
C ALA A 158 1.46 12.18 28.53
N TYR A 159 2.77 12.12 28.40
CA TYR A 159 3.50 10.84 28.25
C TYR A 159 3.30 9.88 29.42
N GLU A 160 3.47 10.35 30.66
CA GLU A 160 3.30 9.50 31.85
C GLU A 160 1.88 8.94 31.94
N TYR A 161 0.89 9.75 31.55
CA TYR A 161 -0.50 9.34 31.49
C TYR A 161 -0.74 8.28 30.41
N ILE A 162 -0.19 8.47 29.21
CA ILE A 162 -0.28 7.52 28.09
C ILE A 162 0.42 6.20 28.45
N GLU A 163 1.64 6.24 29.00
CA GLU A 163 2.40 5.05 29.39
C GLU A 163 1.68 4.25 30.49
N LYS A 164 1.22 4.93 31.55
CA LYS A 164 0.46 4.31 32.64
C LYS A 164 -0.78 3.59 32.13
N ASN A 165 -1.56 4.25 31.27
CA ASN A 165 -2.78 3.68 30.71
C ASN A 165 -2.50 2.57 29.68
N THR A 166 -1.40 2.65 28.92
CA THR A 166 -0.91 1.56 28.06
C THR A 166 -0.65 0.30 28.87
N ARG A 167 0.04 0.42 30.00
CA ARG A 167 0.31 -0.71 30.90
C ARG A 167 -0.97 -1.24 31.55
N LEU A 168 -1.89 -0.36 31.95
CA LEU A 168 -3.18 -0.78 32.51
C LEU A 168 -4.00 -1.55 31.46
N PHE A 169 -4.05 -1.07 30.23
CA PHE A 169 -4.78 -1.71 29.13
C PHE A 169 -4.25 -3.11 28.83
N LEU A 170 -2.92 -3.25 28.73
CA LEU A 170 -2.24 -4.55 28.58
C LEU A 170 -2.51 -5.48 29.78
N ALA A 171 -2.52 -4.96 31.01
CA ALA A 171 -2.81 -5.75 32.19
C ALA A 171 -4.26 -6.26 32.22
N LYS A 172 -5.23 -5.48 31.74
CA LYS A 172 -6.62 -5.93 31.59
C LYS A 172 -6.74 -7.07 30.57
N MET A 173 -6.03 -6.98 29.45
CA MET A 173 -5.93 -8.07 28.47
C MET A 173 -5.32 -9.32 29.10
N ASP A 174 -4.20 -9.16 29.82
CA ASP A 174 -3.48 -10.28 30.44
C ASP A 174 -4.33 -11.02 31.49
N LYS A 175 -5.10 -10.28 32.29
CA LYS A 175 -6.04 -10.85 33.28
C LYS A 175 -7.30 -11.44 32.66
N GLY A 176 -7.54 -11.26 31.36
CA GLY A 176 -8.76 -11.69 30.68
C GLY A 176 -10.01 -10.88 31.07
N GLU A 177 -9.85 -9.70 31.67
CA GLU A 177 -10.95 -8.77 31.97
C GLU A 177 -11.57 -8.22 30.67
N ILE A 178 -10.74 -8.10 29.62
CA ILE A 178 -11.13 -7.72 28.26
C ILE A 178 -10.53 -8.72 27.27
N GLU A 179 -11.03 -8.71 26.04
CA GLU A 179 -10.54 -9.57 24.97
C GLU A 179 -9.12 -9.18 24.53
N ILE A 180 -8.32 -10.14 24.09
CA ILE A 180 -6.94 -9.88 23.65
C ILE A 180 -6.87 -9.66 22.14
N THR A 181 -5.87 -8.91 21.67
CA THR A 181 -5.64 -8.65 20.24
C THR A 181 -4.69 -9.66 19.61
N HIS A 182 -4.57 -9.63 18.28
CA HIS A 182 -3.60 -10.44 17.54
C HIS A 182 -2.15 -10.19 17.97
N ASP A 183 -1.79 -8.92 18.11
CA ASP A 183 -0.46 -8.50 18.50
C ASP A 183 -0.18 -8.86 19.98
N PHE A 184 -1.20 -8.77 20.85
CA PHE A 184 -1.04 -9.10 22.27
C PHE A 184 -0.64 -10.57 22.47
N TYR A 185 -1.35 -11.52 21.85
CA TYR A 185 -1.00 -12.93 22.06
C TYR A 185 0.34 -13.28 21.42
N LEU A 186 0.73 -12.62 20.32
CA LEU A 186 2.06 -12.79 19.74
C LEU A 186 3.14 -12.27 20.71
N LYS A 187 2.91 -11.11 21.32
CA LYS A 187 3.79 -10.56 22.33
C LYS A 187 3.91 -11.48 23.54
N LYS A 188 2.79 -11.96 24.08
CA LYS A 188 2.78 -12.91 25.20
C LYS A 188 3.50 -14.22 24.85
N PHE A 189 3.36 -14.69 23.61
CA PHE A 189 4.14 -15.83 23.11
C PHE A 189 5.63 -15.53 23.08
N GLN A 190 6.06 -14.38 22.56
CA GLN A 190 7.48 -13.95 22.58
C GLN A 190 8.04 -13.89 24.01
N LEU A 191 7.31 -13.25 24.93
CA LEU A 191 7.72 -13.13 26.33
C LEU A 191 7.81 -14.49 27.06
N SER A 192 7.10 -15.51 26.59
CA SER A 192 7.19 -16.87 27.13
C SER A 192 8.50 -17.59 26.79
N ASN A 193 9.36 -16.99 25.94
CA ASN A 193 10.59 -17.58 25.40
C ASN A 193 10.35 -19.00 24.86
N PRO A 194 9.54 -19.14 23.80
CA PRO A 194 9.06 -20.42 23.35
C PRO A 194 10.17 -21.24 22.70
N ARG A 195 10.16 -22.54 22.93
CA ARG A 195 11.04 -23.49 22.25
C ARG A 195 10.27 -24.26 21.18
N LEU A 196 10.65 -24.07 19.93
CA LEU A 196 10.07 -24.74 18.77
C LEU A 196 10.93 -25.98 18.44
N TYR A 197 10.35 -27.17 18.61
CA TYR A 197 11.04 -28.46 18.40
C TYR A 197 11.12 -28.85 16.92
N PHE A 198 11.87 -28.07 16.14
CA PHE A 198 12.16 -28.31 14.72
C PHE A 198 13.67 -28.33 14.48
N ASP A 199 14.10 -29.07 13.47
CA ASP A 199 15.50 -29.13 13.04
C ASP A 199 15.84 -27.95 12.12
N TYR A 200 14.85 -27.49 11.34
CA TYR A 200 14.96 -26.36 10.41
C TYR A 200 13.78 -25.40 10.57
N ILE A 201 14.04 -24.09 10.52
CA ILE A 201 13.01 -23.06 10.42
C ILE A 201 13.30 -22.19 9.20
N LEU A 202 12.35 -22.16 8.26
CA LEU A 202 12.42 -21.43 7.00
C LEU A 202 11.45 -20.26 7.08
N PHE A 203 11.95 -19.04 7.19
CA PHE A 203 11.15 -17.83 7.33
C PHE A 203 11.09 -17.10 5.98
N ASP A 204 9.92 -17.12 5.36
CA ASP A 204 9.62 -16.43 4.11
C ASP A 204 9.05 -15.02 4.31
N GLU A 205 9.33 -14.14 3.36
CA GLU A 205 9.08 -12.70 3.43
C GLU A 205 9.64 -12.07 4.72
N GLY A 206 10.83 -12.54 5.10
CA GLY A 206 11.50 -12.18 6.34
C GLY A 206 11.81 -10.69 6.48
N GLN A 207 11.85 -9.91 5.38
CA GLN A 207 12.04 -8.45 5.43
C GLN A 207 10.91 -7.73 6.20
N ASP A 208 9.71 -8.30 6.28
CA ASP A 208 8.55 -7.66 6.91
C ASP A 208 8.32 -8.11 8.35
N ALA A 209 9.22 -8.92 8.92
CA ALA A 209 9.10 -9.41 10.27
C ALA A 209 9.16 -8.27 11.31
N SER A 210 8.33 -8.33 12.36
CA SER A 210 8.50 -7.43 13.50
C SER A 210 9.65 -7.90 14.40
N PRO A 211 10.25 -7.00 15.20
CA PRO A 211 11.24 -7.38 16.21
C PRO A 211 10.80 -8.53 17.13
N ALA A 212 9.52 -8.58 17.52
CA ALA A 212 8.96 -9.69 18.29
C ALA A 212 9.04 -11.04 17.56
N MET A 213 8.74 -11.08 16.25
CA MET A 213 8.84 -12.30 15.45
C MET A 213 10.29 -12.75 15.27
N LEU A 214 11.20 -11.78 15.05
CA LEU A 214 12.63 -12.05 14.93
C LEU A 214 13.24 -12.58 16.24
N ASP A 215 12.85 -12.02 17.38
CA ASP A 215 13.31 -12.49 18.70
C ASP A 215 12.91 -13.96 18.92
N ILE A 216 11.67 -14.33 18.58
CA ILE A 216 11.24 -15.73 18.60
C ILE A 216 12.12 -16.56 17.67
N PHE A 217 12.30 -16.15 16.42
CA PHE A 217 13.05 -16.89 15.40
C PHE A 217 14.52 -17.10 15.78
N PHE A 218 15.23 -16.06 16.21
CA PHE A 218 16.66 -16.12 16.51
C PHE A 218 16.99 -16.94 17.75
N LYS A 219 16.09 -17.01 18.73
CA LYS A 219 16.26 -17.83 19.95
C LYS A 219 16.09 -19.34 19.72
N GLN A 220 15.70 -19.78 18.53
CA GLN A 220 15.51 -21.20 18.24
C GLN A 220 16.83 -21.92 17.98
N SER A 221 16.96 -23.14 18.51
CA SER A 221 18.12 -24.01 18.30
C SER A 221 18.18 -24.65 16.91
N ALA A 222 17.15 -24.44 16.08
CA ALA A 222 17.07 -24.98 14.73
C ALA A 222 18.09 -24.30 13.79
N THR A 223 18.36 -24.96 12.66
CA THR A 223 18.99 -24.30 11.50
C THR A 223 18.00 -23.28 10.93
N LYS A 224 18.43 -22.02 10.82
CA LYS A 224 17.58 -20.89 10.47
C LYS A 224 17.87 -20.41 9.06
N VAL A 225 16.84 -20.41 8.23
CA VAL A 225 16.88 -19.83 6.88
C VAL A 225 15.90 -18.67 6.86
N ILE A 226 16.37 -17.47 6.55
CA ILE A 226 15.49 -16.31 6.33
C ILE A 226 15.65 -15.84 4.89
N VAL A 227 14.54 -15.72 4.16
CA VAL A 227 14.51 -15.21 2.79
C VAL A 227 13.66 -13.96 2.74
N GLY A 228 14.01 -13.04 1.85
CA GLY A 228 13.18 -11.89 1.58
C GLY A 228 13.78 -10.99 0.50
N ASP A 229 13.14 -9.86 0.24
CA ASP A 229 13.70 -8.80 -0.61
C ASP A 229 13.86 -7.54 0.26
N THR A 230 15.10 -7.12 0.54
CA THR A 230 15.39 -5.91 1.34
C THR A 230 14.69 -4.66 0.80
N HIS A 231 14.44 -4.63 -0.52
CA HIS A 231 13.81 -3.51 -1.20
C HIS A 231 12.28 -3.62 -1.27
N GLN A 232 11.68 -4.73 -0.82
CA GLN A 232 10.22 -4.85 -0.67
C GLN A 232 9.72 -4.62 0.76
N GLN A 233 10.56 -4.20 1.71
CA GLN A 233 10.09 -3.81 3.03
C GLN A 233 9.21 -2.54 2.92
N ILE A 234 7.89 -2.69 3.11
CA ILE A 234 6.88 -1.63 2.99
C ILE A 234 5.80 -1.67 4.09
N TYR A 235 6.07 -2.40 5.18
CA TYR A 235 5.19 -2.48 6.35
C TYR A 235 5.81 -1.78 7.56
N GLY A 236 6.56 -0.69 7.36
CA GLY A 236 7.18 0.09 8.43
C GLY A 236 6.15 0.61 9.44
N TRP A 237 4.95 0.94 8.96
CA TRP A 237 3.80 1.33 9.79
C TRP A 237 3.32 0.23 10.76
N ARG A 238 3.70 -1.04 10.56
CA ARG A 238 3.48 -2.16 11.51
C ARG A 238 4.72 -2.48 12.33
N PHE A 239 5.65 -1.53 12.45
CA PHE A 239 6.93 -1.69 13.13
C PHE A 239 7.82 -2.80 12.53
N ALA A 240 7.59 -3.16 11.26
CA ALA A 240 8.52 -4.02 10.53
C ALA A 240 9.85 -3.28 10.38
N VAL A 241 10.94 -3.95 10.73
CA VAL A 241 12.31 -3.41 10.64
C VAL A 241 13.02 -4.01 9.42
N ASN A 242 14.20 -3.50 9.06
CA ASN A 242 15.06 -4.13 8.06
C ASN A 242 15.58 -5.48 8.58
N SER A 243 14.69 -6.46 8.55
CA SER A 243 14.77 -7.70 9.31
C SER A 243 15.84 -8.64 8.78
N LEU A 244 16.06 -8.58 7.47
CA LEU A 244 17.16 -9.28 6.81
C LEU A 244 18.52 -8.75 7.27
N GLU A 245 18.67 -7.44 7.48
CA GLU A 245 19.94 -6.89 7.99
C GLU A 245 20.23 -7.31 9.43
N LYS A 246 19.19 -7.52 10.25
CA LYS A 246 19.34 -8.02 11.62
C LYS A 246 19.82 -9.48 11.70
N ALA A 247 19.64 -10.26 10.63
CA ALA A 247 20.15 -11.62 10.56
C ALA A 247 21.64 -11.61 10.19
N ASN A 248 22.50 -11.81 11.19
CA ASN A 248 23.94 -11.98 11.03
C ASN A 248 24.29 -13.42 10.58
N PHE A 249 23.76 -13.81 9.42
CA PHE A 249 23.94 -15.11 8.80
C PHE A 249 24.74 -14.99 7.51
N LYS A 250 25.22 -16.13 6.99
CA LYS A 250 25.84 -16.16 5.66
C LYS A 250 24.82 -15.70 4.61
N THR A 251 25.18 -14.66 3.85
CA THR A 251 24.28 -14.07 2.84
C THR A 251 24.43 -14.79 1.50
N HIS A 252 23.31 -15.12 0.90
CA HIS A 252 23.15 -15.58 -0.47
C HIS A 252 22.22 -14.62 -1.21
N HIS A 253 22.35 -14.58 -2.54
CA HIS A 253 21.53 -13.71 -3.39
C HIS A 253 20.72 -14.55 -4.38
N LEU A 254 19.51 -14.09 -4.69
CA LEU A 254 18.78 -14.50 -5.88
C LEU A 254 18.52 -13.24 -6.71
N SER A 255 19.32 -13.05 -7.75
CA SER A 255 19.37 -11.79 -8.51
C SER A 255 18.61 -11.83 -9.84
N SER A 256 18.31 -13.02 -10.35
CA SER A 256 17.50 -13.17 -11.57
C SER A 256 16.00 -13.17 -11.27
N SER A 257 15.23 -12.26 -11.87
CA SER A 257 13.77 -12.28 -11.91
C SER A 257 13.25 -13.05 -13.12
N PHE A 258 12.35 -14.01 -12.90
CA PHE A 258 11.65 -14.71 -13.97
C PHE A 258 10.29 -14.09 -14.29
N ARG A 259 9.91 -13.01 -13.57
CA ARG A 259 8.62 -12.35 -13.74
C ARG A 259 8.62 -11.37 -14.91
N PHE A 260 9.66 -10.54 -15.00
CA PHE A 260 9.72 -9.41 -15.93
C PHE A 260 11.05 -9.37 -16.70
N SER A 261 11.05 -8.62 -17.79
CA SER A 261 12.17 -8.50 -18.73
C SER A 261 13.34 -7.68 -18.19
N ALA A 262 14.45 -7.68 -18.93
CA ALA A 262 15.62 -6.86 -18.63
C ALA A 262 15.30 -5.36 -18.58
N ASP A 263 14.39 -4.86 -19.43
CA ASP A 263 14.01 -3.43 -19.44
C ASP A 263 13.30 -3.03 -18.13
N ILE A 264 12.35 -3.84 -17.68
CA ILE A 264 11.65 -3.61 -16.40
C ILE A 264 12.64 -3.77 -15.23
N ALA A 265 13.57 -4.73 -15.31
CA ALA A 265 14.62 -4.88 -14.31
C ALA A 265 15.51 -3.64 -14.22
N LYS A 266 15.87 -3.06 -15.37
CA LYS A 266 16.65 -1.82 -15.44
C LYS A 266 15.88 -0.64 -14.85
N LEU A 267 14.60 -0.48 -15.17
CA LEU A 267 13.73 0.54 -14.55
C LEU A 267 13.68 0.37 -13.02
N ALA A 268 13.52 -0.86 -12.54
CA ALA A 268 13.50 -1.15 -11.10
C ALA A 268 14.83 -0.79 -10.42
N ILE A 269 15.97 -1.11 -11.06
CA ILE A 269 17.31 -0.68 -10.59
C ILE A 269 17.42 0.85 -10.57
N ASP A 270 16.94 1.54 -11.60
CA ASP A 270 17.03 3.00 -11.69
C ASP A 270 16.17 3.69 -10.62
N VAL A 271 15.04 3.11 -10.23
CA VAL A 271 14.26 3.55 -9.06
C VAL A 271 15.04 3.29 -7.76
N LEU A 272 15.66 2.12 -7.59
CA LEU A 272 16.46 1.82 -6.40
C LEU A 272 17.70 2.72 -6.26
N ASN A 273 18.31 3.13 -7.38
CA ASN A 273 19.41 4.09 -7.39
C ASN A 273 19.05 5.43 -6.75
N TRP A 274 17.76 5.78 -6.61
CA TRP A 274 17.36 6.96 -5.84
C TRP A 274 17.75 6.88 -4.36
N LYS A 275 18.00 5.69 -3.81
CA LYS A 275 18.52 5.53 -2.45
C LYS A 275 19.91 6.14 -2.27
N ASN A 276 20.69 6.24 -3.35
CA ASN A 276 22.01 6.85 -3.32
C ASN A 276 21.95 8.39 -3.17
N PHE A 277 20.76 9.00 -3.22
CA PHE A 277 20.57 10.41 -2.86
C PHE A 277 20.41 10.63 -1.35
N VAL A 278 20.06 9.59 -0.57
CA VAL A 278 19.71 9.68 0.85
C VAL A 278 20.64 8.87 1.76
N ALA A 279 21.43 7.95 1.21
CA ALA A 279 22.30 7.05 1.95
C ALA A 279 23.61 6.82 1.19
N GLU A 280 24.52 6.05 1.79
CA GLU A 280 25.77 5.63 1.16
C GLU A 280 25.51 4.97 -0.21
N GLU A 281 26.44 5.18 -1.14
CA GLU A 281 26.35 4.68 -2.50
C GLU A 281 26.28 3.15 -2.50
N GLN A 282 25.16 2.62 -3.00
CA GLN A 282 24.89 1.20 -3.13
C GLN A 282 24.77 0.81 -4.60
N GLN A 283 25.23 -0.39 -4.90
CA GLN A 283 25.03 -1.02 -6.20
C GLN A 283 23.87 -2.03 -6.11
N PHE A 284 22.89 -1.89 -7.00
CA PHE A 284 21.75 -2.80 -7.09
C PHE A 284 21.89 -3.68 -8.33
N PHE A 285 21.64 -4.98 -8.17
CA PHE A 285 21.72 -5.95 -9.26
C PHE A 285 20.43 -6.74 -9.38
N ILE A 286 19.77 -6.62 -10.53
CA ILE A 286 18.53 -7.33 -10.89
C ILE A 286 18.65 -7.74 -12.36
N GLU A 287 18.59 -9.04 -12.64
CA GLU A 287 18.60 -9.56 -13.99
C GLU A 287 17.18 -9.99 -14.41
N GLY A 288 16.60 -9.35 -15.41
CA GLY A 288 15.26 -9.69 -15.91
C GLY A 288 15.28 -10.79 -16.97
N LYS A 289 14.76 -11.98 -16.66
CA LYS A 289 14.62 -13.15 -17.54
C LYS A 289 13.18 -13.42 -17.98
N GLY A 290 12.23 -12.62 -17.51
CA GLY A 290 10.82 -12.74 -17.89
C GLY A 290 10.61 -12.42 -19.37
N SER A 291 9.74 -13.21 -20.01
CA SER A 291 9.38 -13.08 -21.43
C SER A 291 7.86 -13.03 -21.63
N GLY A 292 7.13 -12.57 -20.60
CA GLY A 292 5.68 -12.45 -20.63
C GLY A 292 5.22 -11.59 -21.83
N LYS A 293 4.23 -12.08 -22.56
CA LYS A 293 3.61 -11.36 -23.70
C LYS A 293 2.14 -11.06 -23.49
N GLU A 294 1.53 -11.66 -22.47
CA GLU A 294 0.13 -11.49 -22.14
C GLU A 294 -0.13 -10.06 -21.63
N THR A 295 -1.37 -9.59 -21.79
CA THR A 295 -1.87 -8.30 -21.30
C THR A 295 -3.29 -8.45 -20.76
N THR A 296 -3.66 -9.66 -20.31
CA THR A 296 -5.03 -10.01 -19.96
C THR A 296 -5.41 -9.46 -18.59
N VAL A 297 -4.54 -9.67 -17.59
CA VAL A 297 -4.76 -9.17 -16.24
C VAL A 297 -4.16 -7.77 -16.11
N LYS A 298 -5.03 -6.76 -16.05
CA LYS A 298 -4.66 -5.35 -15.98
C LYS A 298 -4.91 -4.78 -14.59
N ALA A 299 -3.98 -4.00 -14.08
CA ALA A 299 -4.15 -3.33 -12.78
C ALA A 299 -3.71 -1.86 -12.78
N ILE A 300 -4.45 -1.02 -12.07
CA ILE A 300 -4.04 0.33 -11.67
C ILE A 300 -3.51 0.24 -10.24
N ILE A 301 -2.27 0.68 -10.05
CA ILE A 301 -1.56 0.65 -8.77
C ILE A 301 -1.30 2.07 -8.28
N ALA A 302 -1.84 2.40 -7.11
CA ALA A 302 -1.66 3.69 -6.45
C ALA A 302 -0.85 3.58 -5.16
N ARG A 303 -0.15 4.65 -4.78
CA ARG A 303 0.47 4.78 -3.45
C ARG A 303 -0.60 4.98 -2.39
N THR A 304 -1.56 5.84 -2.68
CA THR A 304 -2.60 6.30 -1.76
C THR A 304 -3.97 5.72 -2.12
N ASN A 305 -4.79 5.53 -1.10
CA ASN A 305 -6.19 5.14 -1.27
C ASN A 305 -6.98 6.24 -2.03
N LEU A 306 -6.71 7.52 -1.78
CA LEU A 306 -7.29 8.65 -2.51
C LEU A 306 -6.97 8.52 -4.00
N GLY A 307 -5.68 8.48 -4.38
CA GLY A 307 -5.24 8.35 -5.77
C GLY A 307 -5.86 7.15 -6.48
N LEU A 308 -6.03 6.03 -5.77
CA LEU A 308 -6.72 4.86 -6.31
C LEU A 308 -8.19 5.12 -6.61
N LEU A 309 -8.92 5.72 -5.66
CA LEU A 309 -10.33 6.05 -5.83
C LEU A 309 -10.52 7.06 -6.96
N LEU A 310 -9.70 8.12 -7.03
CA LEU A 310 -9.71 9.10 -8.13
C LEU A 310 -9.64 8.40 -9.49
N LYS A 311 -8.67 7.47 -9.65
CA LYS A 311 -8.49 6.72 -10.89
C LYS A 311 -9.61 5.73 -11.16
N ALA A 312 -10.18 5.12 -10.13
CA ALA A 312 -11.35 4.27 -10.30
C ALA A 312 -12.56 5.07 -10.81
N ILE A 313 -12.80 6.25 -10.24
CA ILE A 313 -13.88 7.17 -10.66
C ILE A 313 -13.70 7.55 -12.12
N GLU A 314 -12.51 8.04 -12.48
CA GLU A 314 -12.16 8.41 -13.86
C GLU A 314 -12.42 7.23 -14.81
N TYR A 315 -11.94 6.03 -14.46
CA TYR A 315 -12.11 4.84 -15.27
C TYR A 315 -13.59 4.47 -15.50
N VAL A 316 -14.41 4.42 -14.44
CA VAL A 316 -15.81 3.99 -14.56
C VAL A 316 -16.72 5.02 -15.20
N THR A 317 -16.37 6.31 -15.10
CA THR A 317 -17.13 7.42 -15.68
C THR A 317 -16.81 7.62 -17.17
N GLU A 318 -15.54 7.47 -17.56
CA GLU A 318 -15.11 7.67 -18.95
C GLU A 318 -15.35 6.43 -19.81
N LYS A 319 -15.15 5.22 -19.27
CA LYS A 319 -15.44 3.98 -19.99
C LYS A 319 -16.88 3.51 -19.72
N LYS A 320 -17.81 4.05 -20.52
CA LYS A 320 -19.24 3.74 -20.42
C LYS A 320 -19.58 2.24 -20.49
N ASN A 321 -18.79 1.46 -21.23
CA ASN A 321 -19.05 0.03 -21.47
C ASN A 321 -18.39 -0.93 -20.47
N VAL A 322 -17.61 -0.44 -19.49
CA VAL A 322 -17.01 -1.30 -18.46
C VAL A 322 -18.11 -1.93 -17.62
N LYS A 323 -18.09 -3.26 -17.52
CA LYS A 323 -19.03 -4.08 -16.76
C LYS A 323 -18.45 -4.50 -15.43
N HIS A 324 -17.19 -4.91 -15.40
CA HIS A 324 -16.60 -5.56 -14.24
C HIS A 324 -15.26 -4.94 -13.85
N ILE A 325 -15.21 -4.43 -12.62
CA ILE A 325 -13.98 -3.97 -11.97
C ILE A 325 -13.76 -4.73 -10.66
N TYR A 326 -12.51 -4.80 -10.22
CA TYR A 326 -12.18 -5.47 -8.98
C TYR A 326 -11.25 -4.62 -8.12
N PHE A 327 -11.42 -4.67 -6.79
CA PHE A 327 -10.55 -3.98 -5.83
C PHE A 327 -9.83 -5.01 -4.98
N GLU A 328 -8.49 -4.98 -4.98
CA GLU A 328 -7.71 -5.80 -4.07
C GLU A 328 -7.99 -5.37 -2.62
N GLY A 329 -8.34 -6.34 -1.78
CA GLY A 329 -8.69 -6.08 -0.38
C GLY A 329 -10.11 -5.56 -0.16
N ASN A 330 -11.02 -5.67 -1.16
CA ASN A 330 -12.41 -5.20 -1.11
C ASN A 330 -12.54 -3.66 -1.11
N ILE A 331 -13.56 -3.15 -1.80
CA ILE A 331 -13.90 -1.71 -1.86
C ILE A 331 -14.11 -1.07 -0.46
N HIS A 332 -14.55 -1.86 0.53
CA HIS A 332 -14.74 -1.37 1.89
C HIS A 332 -13.45 -0.86 2.53
N SER A 333 -12.30 -1.43 2.20
CA SER A 333 -10.99 -0.98 2.70
C SER A 333 -10.62 0.44 2.27
N TYR A 334 -11.36 1.02 1.32
CA TYR A 334 -11.14 2.37 0.79
C TYR A 334 -12.26 3.35 1.15
N THR A 335 -13.37 2.85 1.70
CA THR A 335 -14.55 3.66 2.06
C THR A 335 -14.80 3.71 3.57
N TYR A 336 -14.01 2.97 4.35
CA TYR A 336 -14.03 2.91 5.80
C TYR A 336 -12.60 3.02 6.35
N ALA A 337 -12.46 3.66 7.52
CA ALA A 337 -11.23 3.66 8.30
C ALA A 337 -11.14 2.36 9.10
N ASP A 338 -9.96 2.05 9.64
CA ASP A 338 -9.73 0.83 10.43
C ASP A 338 -10.64 0.75 11.67
N GLU A 339 -11.01 1.91 12.25
CA GLU A 339 -11.96 1.99 13.37
C GLU A 339 -13.44 1.89 12.94
N GLY A 340 -13.71 1.73 11.66
CA GLY A 340 -15.05 1.57 11.09
C GLY A 340 -15.79 2.87 10.78
N THR A 341 -15.16 4.03 10.98
CA THR A 341 -15.65 5.32 10.46
C THR A 341 -15.84 5.22 8.96
N SER A 342 -17.01 5.60 8.45
CA SER A 342 -17.26 5.59 7.01
C SER A 342 -17.06 6.97 6.40
N LEU A 343 -16.78 7.00 5.09
CA LEU A 343 -16.77 8.24 4.32
C LEU A 343 -18.12 9.00 4.41
N TYR A 344 -19.23 8.29 4.64
CA TYR A 344 -20.54 8.91 4.86
C TYR A 344 -20.64 9.63 6.20
N ASP A 345 -19.99 9.13 7.26
CA ASP A 345 -19.98 9.78 8.57
C ASP A 345 -19.28 11.14 8.49
N VAL A 346 -18.10 11.16 7.85
CA VAL A 346 -17.33 12.40 7.64
C VAL A 346 -18.08 13.34 6.67
N LEU A 347 -18.72 12.82 5.62
CA LEU A 347 -19.55 13.63 4.70
C LEU A 347 -20.77 14.24 5.41
N ASN A 348 -21.37 13.52 6.36
CA ASN A 348 -22.48 14.04 7.15
C ASN A 348 -22.01 15.11 8.15
N LEU A 349 -20.80 14.98 8.71
CA LEU A 349 -20.17 16.04 9.50
C LEU A 349 -19.94 17.29 8.64
N TYR A 350 -19.37 17.14 7.45
CA TYR A 350 -19.16 18.21 6.48
C TYR A 350 -20.47 18.93 6.11
N ASN A 351 -21.55 18.17 5.90
CA ASN A 351 -22.87 18.69 5.58
C ASN A 351 -23.67 19.19 6.80
N LYS A 352 -23.09 19.20 8.01
CA LYS A 352 -23.75 19.62 9.25
C LYS A 352 -25.02 18.82 9.56
N LYS A 353 -24.98 17.50 9.34
CA LYS A 353 -26.07 16.54 9.61
C LYS A 353 -25.68 15.53 10.71
N PRO A 354 -25.46 15.98 11.96
CA PRO A 354 -24.95 15.13 13.04
C PRO A 354 -25.85 13.94 13.36
N ALA A 355 -27.18 14.07 13.17
CA ALA A 355 -28.14 13.00 13.40
C ALA A 355 -27.97 11.78 12.46
N LEU A 356 -27.22 11.92 11.37
CA LEU A 356 -26.94 10.83 10.41
C LEU A 356 -25.57 10.19 10.62
N ILE A 357 -24.78 10.69 11.57
CA ILE A 357 -23.44 10.18 11.89
C ILE A 357 -23.62 8.96 12.81
N ARG A 358 -23.10 7.81 12.37
CA ARG A 358 -23.18 6.54 13.11
C ARG A 358 -21.94 6.29 13.95
N ASP A 359 -20.80 6.75 13.47
CA ASP A 359 -19.55 6.58 14.20
C ASP A 359 -19.53 7.46 15.46
N LYS A 360 -19.19 6.86 16.61
CA LYS A 360 -19.24 7.53 17.91
C LYS A 360 -18.16 8.60 18.07
N LEU A 361 -16.97 8.41 17.48
CA LEU A 361 -15.89 9.39 17.52
C LEU A 361 -16.27 10.61 16.68
N ILE A 362 -16.69 10.39 15.43
CA ILE A 362 -17.10 11.48 14.53
C ILE A 362 -18.32 12.22 15.09
N ALA A 363 -19.24 11.52 15.75
CA ALA A 363 -20.41 12.15 16.36
C ALA A 363 -20.08 13.11 17.53
N GLN A 364 -18.89 13.01 18.14
CA GLN A 364 -18.43 13.99 19.14
C GLN A 364 -17.90 15.28 18.50
N MET A 365 -17.51 15.24 17.22
CA MET A 365 -16.94 16.40 16.53
C MET A 365 -18.03 17.41 16.21
N LYS A 366 -17.80 18.69 16.52
CA LYS A 366 -18.78 19.75 16.20
C LYS A 366 -18.77 20.14 14.73
N ASN A 367 -17.60 20.12 14.10
CA ASN A 367 -17.37 20.56 12.72
C ASN A 367 -16.11 19.88 12.16
N MET A 368 -15.77 20.19 10.91
CA MET A 368 -14.58 19.67 10.24
C MET A 368 -13.29 20.14 10.92
N ASP A 369 -13.24 21.41 11.38
CA ASP A 369 -12.05 21.96 12.07
C ASP A 369 -11.66 21.12 13.30
N GLU A 370 -12.61 20.67 14.12
CA GLU A 370 -12.33 19.81 15.28
C GLU A 370 -11.85 18.41 14.86
N LEU A 371 -12.30 17.90 13.70
CA LEU A 371 -11.83 16.63 13.15
C LEU A 371 -10.41 16.77 12.59
N GLU A 372 -10.09 17.87 11.91
CA GLU A 372 -8.74 18.18 11.42
C GLU A 372 -7.75 18.31 12.58
N GLU A 373 -8.10 19.06 13.64
CA GLU A 373 -7.28 19.16 14.86
C GLU A 373 -7.05 17.79 15.52
N TYR A 374 -8.07 16.91 15.54
CA TYR A 374 -7.91 15.54 16.02
C TYR A 374 -6.92 14.75 15.15
N ILE A 375 -7.02 14.86 13.82
CA ILE A 375 -6.14 14.15 12.88
C ILE A 375 -4.69 14.60 13.05
N GLU A 376 -4.44 15.90 13.16
CA GLU A 376 -3.10 16.45 13.41
C GLU A 376 -2.52 15.90 14.72
N LYS A 377 -3.27 15.99 15.82
CA LYS A 377 -2.82 15.49 17.12
C LYS A 377 -2.65 13.98 17.20
N THR A 378 -3.29 13.21 16.32
CA THR A 378 -3.24 11.74 16.35
C THR A 378 -2.48 11.11 15.21
N GLU A 379 -2.08 11.84 14.16
CA GLU A 379 -1.56 11.28 12.91
C GLU A 379 -2.50 10.22 12.29
N ASP A 380 -3.81 10.45 12.29
CA ASP A 380 -4.77 9.53 11.68
C ASP A 380 -4.82 9.70 10.15
N VAL A 381 -3.96 8.94 9.47
CA VAL A 381 -3.83 8.95 8.02
C VAL A 381 -5.13 8.58 7.29
N GLN A 382 -5.96 7.70 7.85
CA GLN A 382 -7.20 7.26 7.19
C GLN A 382 -8.26 8.35 7.27
N LEU A 383 -8.43 8.99 8.43
CA LEU A 383 -9.36 10.11 8.57
C LEU A 383 -8.90 11.32 7.74
N GLY A 384 -7.60 11.63 7.71
CA GLY A 384 -7.04 12.67 6.85
C GLY A 384 -7.37 12.45 5.36
N MET A 385 -7.19 11.22 4.88
CA MET A 385 -7.58 10.84 3.53
C MET A 385 -9.09 11.04 3.27
N MET A 386 -9.97 10.70 4.22
CA MET A 386 -11.41 10.90 4.05
C MET A 386 -11.76 12.38 3.91
N ILE A 387 -11.11 13.24 4.68
CA ILE A 387 -11.23 14.69 4.58
C ILE A 387 -10.83 15.16 3.18
N GLU A 388 -9.68 14.72 2.66
CA GLU A 388 -9.22 15.06 1.31
C GLU A 388 -10.24 14.65 0.23
N ILE A 389 -10.77 13.41 0.30
CA ILE A 389 -11.80 12.92 -0.62
C ILE A 389 -13.06 13.80 -0.56
N ILE A 390 -13.48 14.20 0.63
CA ILE A 390 -14.68 15.03 0.85
C ILE A 390 -14.48 16.45 0.37
N HIS A 391 -13.30 17.04 0.56
CA HIS A 391 -13.03 18.37 0.01
C HIS A 391 -13.05 18.38 -1.52
N GLU A 392 -12.57 17.32 -2.16
CA GLU A 392 -12.52 17.23 -3.62
C GLU A 392 -13.91 16.97 -4.24
N TYR A 393 -14.70 16.06 -3.65
CA TYR A 393 -15.95 15.59 -4.27
C TYR A 393 -17.23 15.97 -3.54
N GLY A 394 -17.15 16.28 -2.24
CA GLY A 394 -18.29 16.61 -1.39
C GLY A 394 -19.49 15.69 -1.62
N ASN A 395 -20.59 16.27 -2.12
CA ASN A 395 -21.86 15.60 -2.29
C ASN A 395 -21.96 14.68 -3.53
N ASP A 396 -20.93 14.60 -4.37
CA ASP A 396 -20.89 13.65 -5.49
C ASP A 396 -20.46 12.24 -5.06
N ILE A 397 -19.84 12.12 -3.87
CA ILE A 397 -19.35 10.85 -3.30
C ILE A 397 -20.41 9.73 -3.32
N PRO A 398 -21.67 9.93 -2.88
CA PRO A 398 -22.66 8.86 -2.87
C PRO A 398 -22.93 8.29 -4.27
N ASN A 399 -23.01 9.14 -5.29
CA ASN A 399 -23.25 8.72 -6.67
C ASN A 399 -22.06 7.96 -7.24
N ILE A 400 -20.85 8.46 -6.95
CA ILE A 400 -19.59 7.82 -7.31
C ILE A 400 -19.49 6.42 -6.69
N LEU A 401 -19.68 6.30 -5.37
CA LEU A 401 -19.57 5.03 -4.68
C LEU A 401 -20.62 4.03 -5.16
N LYS A 402 -21.83 4.51 -5.50
CA LYS A 402 -22.87 3.67 -6.10
C LYS A 402 -22.38 3.11 -7.45
N LEU A 403 -21.84 3.95 -8.33
CA LEU A 403 -21.34 3.52 -9.64
C LEU A 403 -20.20 2.49 -9.52
N ILE A 404 -19.26 2.70 -8.60
CA ILE A 404 -18.17 1.75 -8.36
C ILE A 404 -18.72 0.43 -7.81
N LYS A 405 -19.65 0.46 -6.85
CA LYS A 405 -20.26 -0.74 -6.26
C LYS A 405 -21.05 -1.55 -7.29
N GLU A 406 -21.79 -0.90 -8.19
CA GLU A 406 -22.56 -1.57 -9.25
C GLU A 406 -21.67 -2.35 -10.23
N LYS A 407 -20.43 -1.89 -10.46
CA LYS A 407 -19.47 -2.55 -11.36
C LYS A 407 -18.50 -3.49 -10.64
N HIS A 408 -18.44 -3.43 -9.31
CA HIS A 408 -17.48 -4.21 -8.52
C HIS A 408 -17.89 -5.68 -8.43
N VAL A 409 -16.98 -6.59 -8.82
CA VAL A 409 -17.17 -8.03 -8.68
C VAL A 409 -16.50 -8.58 -7.42
N GLY A 410 -17.01 -9.69 -6.88
CA GLY A 410 -16.43 -10.36 -5.72
C GLY A 410 -15.15 -11.16 -6.03
N ASN A 411 -14.46 -11.63 -4.99
CA ASN A 411 -13.18 -12.36 -5.13
C ASN A 411 -13.26 -13.59 -6.04
N GLU A 412 -14.37 -14.33 -6.01
CA GLU A 412 -14.58 -15.53 -6.83
C GLU A 412 -14.65 -15.19 -8.34
N GLU A 413 -15.04 -13.96 -8.65
CA GLU A 413 -15.22 -13.46 -10.01
C GLU A 413 -14.09 -12.51 -10.44
N LYS A 414 -12.99 -12.43 -9.67
CA LYS A 414 -11.82 -11.58 -9.99
C LYS A 414 -11.33 -11.74 -11.42
N HIS A 415 -11.36 -12.96 -11.96
CA HIS A 415 -10.94 -13.28 -13.32
C HIS A 415 -11.80 -12.61 -14.41
N LYS A 416 -13.00 -12.13 -14.09
CA LYS A 416 -13.89 -11.39 -15.01
C LYS A 416 -13.60 -9.90 -15.06
N ALA A 417 -12.76 -9.38 -14.14
CA ALA A 417 -12.50 -7.95 -14.04
C ALA A 417 -11.70 -7.45 -15.25
N GLU A 418 -12.21 -6.41 -15.91
CA GLU A 418 -11.53 -5.73 -17.01
C GLU A 418 -10.38 -4.85 -16.51
N MET A 419 -10.48 -4.40 -15.25
CA MET A 419 -9.45 -3.64 -14.54
C MET A 419 -9.47 -3.95 -13.05
N ILE A 420 -8.29 -4.17 -12.49
CA ILE A 420 -8.06 -4.34 -11.06
C ILE A 420 -7.53 -3.03 -10.48
N PHE A 421 -8.07 -2.60 -9.34
CA PHE A 421 -7.62 -1.45 -8.58
C PHE A 421 -6.97 -1.93 -7.29
N SER A 422 -5.73 -1.49 -7.04
CA SER A 422 -5.02 -1.84 -5.82
C SER A 422 -4.12 -0.72 -5.35
N THR A 423 -4.01 -0.53 -4.03
CA THR A 423 -2.83 0.16 -3.50
C THR A 423 -1.61 -0.76 -3.56
N VAL A 424 -0.42 -0.15 -3.55
CA VAL A 424 0.87 -0.84 -3.53
C VAL A 424 0.99 -1.86 -2.40
N HIS A 425 0.47 -1.55 -1.20
CA HIS A 425 0.50 -2.47 -0.07
C HIS A 425 -0.38 -3.71 -0.27
N ARG A 426 -1.52 -3.56 -0.95
CA ARG A 426 -2.49 -4.64 -1.18
C ARG A 426 -2.06 -5.56 -2.32
N CYS A 427 -1.40 -5.03 -3.36
CA CYS A 427 -0.90 -5.85 -4.46
C CYS A 427 0.44 -6.53 -4.17
N LYS A 428 1.05 -6.29 -3.02
CA LYS A 428 2.29 -6.99 -2.64
C LYS A 428 2.05 -8.50 -2.60
N GLY A 429 2.92 -9.24 -3.27
CA GLY A 429 2.77 -10.69 -3.48
C GLY A 429 1.89 -11.07 -4.68
N MET A 430 1.21 -10.11 -5.31
CA MET A 430 0.44 -10.33 -6.54
C MET A 430 1.28 -10.01 -7.78
N GLU A 431 0.79 -10.44 -8.93
CA GLU A 431 1.41 -10.23 -10.23
C GLU A 431 0.33 -9.94 -11.28
N TYR A 432 0.62 -9.02 -12.20
CA TYR A 432 -0.28 -8.61 -13.26
C TYR A 432 0.45 -8.64 -14.61
N ASP A 433 -0.29 -8.80 -15.69
CA ASP A 433 0.31 -8.79 -17.03
C ASP A 433 0.70 -7.37 -17.45
N SER A 434 -0.20 -6.42 -17.17
CA SER A 434 -0.01 -4.99 -17.44
C SER A 434 -0.41 -4.17 -16.23
N ILE A 435 0.38 -3.15 -15.91
CA ILE A 435 0.06 -2.21 -14.82
C ILE A 435 0.04 -0.77 -15.33
N GLN A 436 -0.73 0.08 -14.65
CA GLN A 436 -0.67 1.53 -14.73
C GLN A 436 -0.36 2.08 -13.33
N ILE A 437 0.70 2.88 -13.22
CA ILE A 437 1.09 3.54 -11.97
C ILE A 437 0.38 4.90 -11.88
N VAL A 438 -0.24 5.18 -10.74
CA VAL A 438 -0.85 6.49 -10.46
C VAL A 438 0.25 7.50 -10.12
N ASN A 439 0.06 8.78 -10.50
CA ASN A 439 1.01 9.85 -10.21
C ASN A 439 0.93 10.35 -8.74
N ASP A 440 0.99 9.44 -7.78
CA ASP A 440 0.89 9.73 -6.34
C ASP A 440 2.03 9.10 -5.51
N PHE A 441 3.07 8.59 -6.18
CA PHE A 441 4.30 8.10 -5.56
C PHE A 441 5.33 9.22 -5.39
N ILE A 442 6.39 8.95 -4.62
CA ILE A 442 7.54 9.84 -4.49
C ILE A 442 8.22 10.06 -5.85
N THR A 443 8.65 11.30 -6.12
CA THR A 443 9.36 11.67 -7.34
C THR A 443 10.85 11.88 -7.05
N GLN A 444 11.71 11.69 -8.05
CA GLN A 444 13.14 11.99 -7.93
C GLN A 444 13.38 13.44 -7.48
N GLU A 445 12.61 14.40 -8.00
CA GLU A 445 12.71 15.81 -7.61
C GLU A 445 12.40 16.04 -6.13
N LYS A 446 11.37 15.37 -5.59
CA LYS A 446 11.02 15.48 -4.17
C LYS A 446 12.14 14.94 -3.29
N ILE A 447 12.75 13.80 -3.68
CA ILE A 447 13.89 13.21 -2.97
C ILE A 447 15.08 14.19 -2.99
N GLU A 448 15.49 14.66 -4.17
CA GLU A 448 16.60 15.60 -4.30
C GLU A 448 16.37 16.92 -3.54
N LYS A 449 15.15 17.46 -3.55
CA LYS A 449 14.80 18.67 -2.78
C LYS A 449 14.90 18.45 -1.26
N GLN A 450 14.53 17.27 -0.79
CA GLN A 450 14.59 16.91 0.63
C GLN A 450 16.02 16.61 1.09
N THR A 451 16.93 16.25 0.19
CA THR A 451 18.33 15.91 0.51
C THR A 451 19.35 17.02 0.24
N LYS A 452 19.07 17.96 -0.68
CA LYS A 452 20.00 19.04 -1.06
C LYS A 452 19.85 20.35 -0.26
N GLY A 453 18.98 20.39 0.75
CA GLY A 453 18.78 21.58 1.59
C GLY A 453 19.64 21.59 2.86
N THR A 454 20.09 22.78 3.29
CA THR A 454 20.72 23.08 4.60
C THR A 454 19.74 22.87 5.77
N ARG A 455 19.19 21.65 5.89
CA ARG A 455 18.55 21.17 7.11
C ARG A 455 19.57 20.28 7.80
N THR A 456 19.85 20.56 9.07
CA THR A 456 20.69 19.70 9.90
C THR A 456 20.20 18.26 9.80
N ASP A 457 21.13 17.29 9.79
CA ASP A 457 20.89 15.85 9.57
C ASP A 457 19.77 15.25 10.45
N GLU A 458 19.39 15.93 11.53
CA GLU A 458 18.30 15.56 12.44
C GLU A 458 16.88 15.66 11.85
N GLN A 459 16.66 16.33 10.70
CA GLN A 459 15.31 16.51 10.11
C GLN A 459 14.98 15.56 8.93
N ILE A 460 15.96 14.87 8.34
CA ILE A 460 15.69 13.96 7.22
C ILE A 460 15.43 12.56 7.78
N ASN A 461 14.17 12.13 7.76
CA ASN A 461 13.84 10.74 8.07
C ASN A 461 14.21 9.83 6.88
N ILE A 462 15.49 9.43 6.82
CA ILE A 462 16.06 8.55 5.78
C ILE A 462 15.26 7.24 5.68
N SER A 463 14.80 6.68 6.81
CA SER A 463 14.00 5.46 6.83
C SER A 463 12.67 5.64 6.07
N LYS A 464 11.99 6.78 6.28
CA LYS A 464 10.73 7.10 5.59
C LYS A 464 10.94 7.28 4.08
N LEU A 465 12.02 7.98 3.69
CA LEU A 465 12.37 8.14 2.27
C LEU A 465 12.71 6.81 1.60
N ASN A 466 13.49 5.96 2.27
CA ASN A 466 13.80 4.62 1.78
C ASN A 466 12.54 3.75 1.62
N GLU A 467 11.57 3.86 2.53
CA GLU A 467 10.28 3.16 2.40
C GLU A 467 9.50 3.67 1.18
N GLU A 468 9.42 5.00 0.97
CA GLU A 468 8.76 5.57 -0.23
C GLU A 468 9.39 5.11 -1.55
N ILE A 469 10.72 4.98 -1.61
CA ILE A 469 11.42 4.41 -2.77
C ILE A 469 11.08 2.92 -2.94
N ASN A 470 11.08 2.15 -1.84
CA ASN A 470 10.68 0.74 -1.84
C ASN A 470 9.26 0.55 -2.38
N LEU A 471 8.34 1.46 -2.05
CA LEU A 471 6.96 1.40 -2.52
C LEU A 471 6.87 1.54 -4.05
N LEU A 472 7.59 2.48 -4.65
CA LEU A 472 7.64 2.59 -6.11
C LEU A 472 8.30 1.35 -6.73
N TYR A 473 9.40 0.85 -6.15
CA TYR A 473 10.03 -0.40 -6.59
C TYR A 473 9.08 -1.61 -6.54
N VAL A 474 8.33 -1.76 -5.45
CA VAL A 474 7.30 -2.81 -5.31
C VAL A 474 6.28 -2.69 -6.42
N ALA A 475 5.78 -1.47 -6.69
CA ALA A 475 4.79 -1.21 -7.72
C ALA A 475 5.30 -1.56 -9.13
N VAL A 476 6.49 -1.06 -9.51
CA VAL A 476 7.14 -1.33 -10.82
C VAL A 476 7.34 -2.83 -11.03
N THR A 477 7.72 -3.57 -9.99
CA THR A 477 8.00 -5.01 -10.09
C THR A 477 6.76 -5.91 -10.06
N ARG A 478 5.53 -5.35 -10.03
CA ARG A 478 4.29 -6.17 -10.07
C ARG A 478 3.91 -6.63 -11.48
N THR A 479 4.43 -5.99 -12.52
CA THR A 479 4.11 -6.35 -13.91
C THR A 479 4.95 -7.52 -14.41
N LYS A 480 4.37 -8.31 -15.31
CA LYS A 480 5.05 -9.38 -16.05
C LYS A 480 5.49 -8.94 -17.45
N ASN A 481 4.81 -7.97 -18.04
CA ASN A 481 5.02 -7.58 -19.43
C ASN A 481 5.05 -6.06 -19.63
N LEU A 482 4.01 -5.34 -19.22
CA LEU A 482 3.83 -3.93 -19.59
C LEU A 482 3.62 -3.03 -18.37
N ILE A 483 4.24 -1.85 -18.38
CA ILE A 483 4.01 -0.78 -17.40
C ILE A 483 3.69 0.54 -18.10
N HIS A 484 2.63 1.21 -17.63
CA HIS A 484 2.38 2.62 -17.89
C HIS A 484 2.78 3.42 -16.66
N ILE A 485 3.74 4.32 -16.83
CA ILE A 485 4.31 5.10 -15.73
C ILE A 485 4.30 6.60 -16.07
N PRO A 486 3.80 7.47 -15.18
CA PRO A 486 3.89 8.91 -15.31
C PRO A 486 5.33 9.40 -15.49
N GLU A 487 5.54 10.41 -16.34
CA GLU A 487 6.86 10.98 -16.60
C GLU A 487 7.54 11.57 -15.35
N THR A 488 6.74 12.05 -14.41
CA THR A 488 7.16 12.55 -13.08
C THR A 488 7.78 11.47 -12.19
N LEU A 489 7.45 10.19 -12.43
CA LEU A 489 7.94 9.03 -11.67
C LEU A 489 9.06 8.29 -12.40
N LEU A 490 9.40 8.68 -13.63
CA LEU A 490 10.50 8.09 -14.37
C LEU A 490 11.84 8.66 -13.90
N PRO A 491 12.82 7.80 -13.60
CA PRO A 491 14.19 8.24 -13.38
C PRO A 491 14.71 9.04 -14.58
N LYS A 492 15.47 10.12 -14.33
CA LYS A 492 15.96 11.03 -15.40
C LYS A 492 16.71 10.33 -16.54
N ASN A 493 17.35 9.18 -16.25
CA ASN A 493 18.14 8.39 -17.20
C ASN A 493 17.41 7.12 -17.69
N ALA A 494 16.12 6.96 -17.40
CA ALA A 494 15.39 5.74 -17.72
C ALA A 494 15.25 5.55 -19.24
N LEU A 495 15.58 4.35 -19.72
CA LEU A 495 15.41 3.97 -21.11
C LEU A 495 13.94 3.76 -21.43
N ARG A 496 13.48 4.31 -22.56
CA ARG A 496 12.18 3.98 -23.12
C ARG A 496 12.27 2.65 -23.85
N SER A 497 11.30 1.77 -23.61
CA SER A 497 11.19 0.50 -24.33
C SER A 497 9.73 0.19 -24.63
N ALA A 498 9.48 -0.81 -25.48
CA ALA A 498 8.12 -1.22 -25.83
C ALA A 498 7.30 -1.67 -24.60
N GLN A 499 7.98 -2.09 -23.53
CA GLN A 499 7.38 -2.55 -22.28
C GLN A 499 7.19 -1.43 -21.24
N ILE A 500 7.78 -0.26 -21.48
CA ILE A 500 7.70 0.91 -20.59
C ILE A 500 7.04 2.07 -21.36
N GLN A 501 5.74 2.24 -21.14
CA GLN A 501 4.96 3.33 -21.72
C GLN A 501 4.92 4.53 -20.77
N VAL A 502 5.38 5.67 -21.27
CA VAL A 502 5.42 6.92 -20.49
C VAL A 502 4.11 7.67 -20.64
N LEU A 503 3.46 8.00 -19.53
CA LEU A 503 2.28 8.88 -19.52
C LEU A 503 2.73 10.32 -19.25
N ARG A 504 2.44 11.25 -20.17
CA ARG A 504 2.72 12.67 -19.93
C ARG A 504 1.79 13.27 -18.88
N VAL A 505 2.32 14.17 -18.07
CA VAL A 505 1.60 14.85 -16.99
C VAL A 505 1.74 16.36 -17.21
N GLN A 506 0.64 17.11 -17.22
CA GLN A 506 0.72 18.57 -17.25
C GLN A 506 1.24 19.10 -15.90
N PRO A 507 2.02 20.21 -15.86
CA PRO A 507 2.56 20.75 -14.62
C PRO A 507 1.46 21.07 -13.59
N GLU A 508 1.71 20.76 -12.31
CA GLU A 508 0.78 20.95 -11.17
C GLU A 508 0.17 22.37 -11.09
N GLU A 509 0.84 23.40 -11.62
CA GLU A 509 0.33 24.78 -11.65
C GLU A 509 -0.87 24.97 -12.61
N GLU A 510 -0.97 24.19 -13.68
CA GLU A 510 -2.10 24.28 -14.63
C GLU A 510 -3.36 23.60 -14.09
N GLU A 511 -3.22 22.50 -13.34
CA GLU A 511 -4.35 21.82 -12.69
C GLU A 511 -4.97 22.67 -11.58
N ARG A 512 -4.15 23.36 -10.75
CA ARG A 512 -4.67 24.31 -9.76
C ARG A 512 -5.39 25.50 -10.40
N ARG A 513 -4.89 26.02 -11.52
CA ARG A 513 -5.55 27.09 -12.30
C ARG A 513 -6.82 26.61 -13.01
N ALA A 514 -6.84 25.38 -13.52
CA ALA A 514 -8.01 24.76 -14.15
C ALA A 514 -9.12 24.45 -13.12
N ALA A 515 -8.77 23.92 -11.94
CA ALA A 515 -9.71 23.67 -10.85
C ALA A 515 -10.31 24.98 -10.29
N GLN A 516 -9.50 26.02 -10.10
CA GLN A 516 -9.98 27.33 -9.63
C GLN A 516 -10.85 28.06 -10.66
N SER A 517 -10.59 27.88 -11.96
CA SER A 517 -11.42 28.47 -13.02
C SER A 517 -12.73 27.70 -13.24
N ALA A 518 -12.74 26.38 -13.08
CA ALA A 518 -13.94 25.54 -13.12
C ALA A 518 -14.86 25.75 -11.89
N ALA A 519 -14.29 26.03 -10.71
CA ALA A 519 -15.07 26.39 -9.52
C ALA A 519 -15.74 27.78 -9.64
N LYS A 520 -15.06 28.74 -10.27
CA LYS A 520 -15.63 30.09 -10.51
C LYS A 520 -16.78 30.08 -11.54
N SER A 521 -16.75 29.20 -12.55
CA SER A 521 -17.83 29.11 -13.54
C SER A 521 -19.12 28.47 -13.00
N LYS A 522 -19.03 27.58 -12.01
CA LYS A 522 -20.20 26.94 -11.39
C LYS A 522 -20.95 27.82 -10.37
N SER A 523 -20.37 28.90 -9.86
CA SER A 523 -21.02 29.77 -8.86
C SER A 523 -21.95 30.87 -9.43
N LYS A 524 -22.05 31.02 -10.76
CA LYS A 524 -22.78 32.15 -11.37
C LYS A 524 -24.17 31.86 -11.95
N ASN A 525 -24.71 30.65 -11.84
CA ASN A 525 -26.06 30.36 -12.32
C ASN A 525 -27.01 29.92 -11.19
N GLN A 526 -27.58 30.90 -10.48
CA GLN A 526 -28.91 30.73 -9.89
C GLN A 526 -29.78 31.97 -10.13
N LYS A 527 -30.97 31.71 -10.70
CA LYS A 527 -32.18 32.53 -10.92
C LYS A 527 -32.37 33.16 -12.30
N GLU A 528 -33.12 32.46 -13.17
CA GLU A 528 -34.44 32.86 -13.71
C GLU A 528 -34.94 31.87 -14.79
N PRO A 529 -36.26 31.81 -15.10
CA PRO A 529 -36.87 30.69 -15.82
C PRO A 529 -36.84 30.83 -17.36
N ILE A 530 -36.66 29.68 -18.01
CA ILE A 530 -36.98 29.26 -19.40
C ILE A 530 -37.20 30.38 -20.44
N GLY A 531 -36.20 30.54 -21.32
CA GLY A 531 -36.35 31.20 -22.62
C GLY A 531 -35.27 30.72 -23.59
N TYR A 532 -35.67 30.04 -24.66
CA TYR A 532 -34.80 29.65 -25.78
C TYR A 532 -34.06 30.87 -26.34
N SER A 533 -32.73 30.88 -26.36
CA SER A 533 -31.99 31.70 -27.34
C SER A 533 -30.59 31.14 -27.67
N LYS A 534 -30.24 31.36 -28.93
CA LYS A 534 -29.20 30.76 -29.77
C LYS A 534 -27.78 30.81 -29.19
N GLU A 535 -27.06 29.73 -29.47
CA GLU A 535 -25.60 29.60 -29.45
C GLU A 535 -24.91 30.88 -29.94
N LYS A 536 -23.99 31.41 -29.12
CA LYS A 536 -22.88 32.23 -29.60
C LYS A 536 -21.61 31.39 -29.49
N SER A 537 -21.15 30.95 -30.66
CA SER A 537 -19.85 30.35 -30.91
C SER A 537 -18.72 31.22 -30.35
N VAL A 538 -17.97 30.68 -29.40
CA VAL A 538 -16.63 31.20 -29.05
C VAL A 538 -15.76 31.01 -30.29
N SER A 539 -15.09 32.06 -30.76
CA SER A 539 -14.30 32.01 -31.98
C SER A 539 -13.15 31.00 -31.83
N SER A 540 -12.91 30.23 -32.89
CA SER A 540 -11.89 29.18 -32.98
C SER A 540 -10.45 29.66 -32.80
N GLU A 541 -10.21 30.95 -32.61
CA GLU A 541 -8.89 31.58 -32.59
C GLU A 541 -8.30 31.66 -31.18
N GLU A 542 -9.09 31.92 -30.14
CA GLU A 542 -8.60 31.97 -28.75
C GLU A 542 -8.28 30.57 -28.16
N THR A 543 -8.84 29.52 -28.76
CA THR A 543 -8.54 28.12 -28.39
C THR A 543 -7.28 27.59 -29.09
N ARG A 544 -6.80 28.25 -30.15
CA ARG A 544 -5.62 27.85 -30.93
C ARG A 544 -4.30 28.09 -30.21
N ASP A 545 -4.20 29.14 -29.39
CA ASP A 545 -2.95 29.50 -28.71
C ASP A 545 -2.62 28.63 -27.48
N LYS A 546 -3.62 27.96 -26.89
CA LYS A 546 -3.44 27.13 -25.68
C LYS A 546 -3.09 25.66 -25.96
N ASN A 547 -3.33 25.14 -27.16
CA ASN A 547 -3.05 23.75 -27.52
C ASN A 547 -2.54 23.66 -28.97
N LYS A 548 -1.25 23.94 -29.20
CA LYS A 548 -0.62 23.88 -30.54
C LYS A 548 -0.74 22.49 -31.21
N ASP A 549 -0.82 21.43 -30.42
CA ASP A 549 -0.94 20.05 -30.92
C ASP A 549 -2.39 19.54 -31.10
N ALA A 550 -3.40 20.29 -30.62
CA ALA A 550 -4.80 19.85 -30.70
C ALA A 550 -5.33 19.68 -32.14
N TYR A 551 -4.68 20.31 -33.12
CA TYR A 551 -5.08 20.30 -34.53
C TYR A 551 -4.08 19.60 -35.46
N GLN A 552 -3.03 18.95 -34.94
CA GLN A 552 -2.13 18.14 -35.76
C GLN A 552 -2.88 16.94 -36.35
N PRO A 553 -2.69 16.61 -37.65
CA PRO A 553 -3.33 15.47 -38.28
C PRO A 553 -2.93 14.17 -37.56
N TRP A 554 -3.88 13.26 -37.41
CA TRP A 554 -3.62 11.92 -36.88
C TRP A 554 -2.82 11.13 -37.92
N THR A 555 -1.65 10.66 -37.53
CA THR A 555 -0.87 9.70 -38.32
C THR A 555 -1.29 8.28 -37.96
N HIS A 556 -1.01 7.31 -38.83
CA HIS A 556 -1.28 5.91 -38.55
C HIS A 556 -0.59 5.42 -37.27
N ALA A 557 0.63 5.89 -37.00
CA ALA A 557 1.35 5.58 -35.77
C ALA A 557 0.63 6.11 -34.52
N LEU A 558 0.13 7.35 -34.57
CA LEU A 558 -0.65 7.94 -33.47
C LEU A 558 -2.00 7.23 -33.27
N ASP A 559 -2.63 6.75 -34.34
CA ASP A 559 -3.85 5.95 -34.24
C ASP A 559 -3.60 4.60 -33.59
N GLN A 560 -2.50 3.93 -33.95
CA GLN A 560 -2.10 2.66 -33.34
C GLN A 560 -1.77 2.83 -31.86
N GLU A 561 -1.03 3.89 -31.51
CA GLU A 561 -0.70 4.23 -30.13
C GLU A 561 -1.98 4.54 -29.32
N LEU A 562 -2.88 5.36 -29.88
CA LEU A 562 -4.16 5.68 -29.25
C LEU A 562 -5.02 4.42 -29.03
N ALA A 563 -5.11 3.55 -30.04
CA ALA A 563 -5.85 2.31 -29.94
C ALA A 563 -5.27 1.40 -28.86
N GLN A 564 -3.94 1.28 -28.82
CA GLN A 564 -3.24 0.50 -27.82
C GLN A 564 -3.50 1.03 -26.40
N MET A 565 -3.33 2.33 -26.16
CA MET A 565 -3.60 2.96 -24.86
C MET A 565 -5.07 2.76 -24.43
N TYR A 566 -6.02 2.93 -25.36
CA TYR A 566 -7.44 2.73 -25.07
C TYR A 566 -7.74 1.28 -24.67
N LEU A 567 -7.23 0.30 -25.43
CA LEU A 567 -7.37 -1.12 -25.14
C LEU A 567 -6.68 -1.50 -23.82
N GLN A 568 -5.58 -0.84 -23.47
CA GLN A 568 -4.85 -1.05 -22.21
C GLN A 568 -5.55 -0.47 -20.98
N GLY A 569 -6.64 0.29 -21.15
CA GLY A 569 -7.40 0.80 -20.03
C GLY A 569 -7.10 2.25 -19.66
N ILE A 570 -6.21 2.92 -20.38
CA ILE A 570 -5.83 4.31 -20.08
C ILE A 570 -7.06 5.22 -20.25
N SER A 571 -7.16 6.24 -19.38
CA SER A 571 -8.28 7.17 -19.39
C SER A 571 -8.20 8.15 -20.57
N LEU A 572 -9.35 8.73 -20.95
CA LEU A 572 -9.41 9.81 -21.94
C LEU A 572 -8.64 11.03 -21.44
N GLY A 573 -8.68 11.29 -20.13
CA GLY A 573 -7.90 12.35 -19.49
C GLY A 573 -6.40 12.16 -19.68
N ASP A 574 -5.87 10.99 -19.36
CA ASP A 574 -4.45 10.67 -19.47
C ASP A 574 -4.00 10.64 -20.94
N MET A 575 -4.81 10.06 -21.85
CA MET A 575 -4.53 10.10 -23.29
C MET A 575 -4.53 11.54 -23.84
N ALA A 576 -5.46 12.38 -23.39
CA ALA A 576 -5.50 13.78 -23.79
C ALA A 576 -4.22 14.52 -23.38
N LYS A 577 -3.74 14.30 -22.16
CA LYS A 577 -2.45 14.83 -21.67
C LYS A 577 -1.28 14.28 -22.50
N HIS A 578 -1.25 12.96 -22.73
CA HIS A 578 -0.21 12.27 -23.49
C HIS A 578 -0.04 12.81 -24.92
N PHE A 579 -1.14 12.96 -25.64
CA PHE A 579 -1.13 13.46 -27.02
C PHE A 579 -1.13 14.99 -27.13
N GLY A 580 -1.23 15.74 -26.03
CA GLY A 580 -1.38 17.19 -26.06
C GLY A 580 -2.68 17.65 -26.73
N ARG A 581 -3.76 16.88 -26.60
CA ARG A 581 -5.07 17.12 -27.24
C ARG A 581 -6.18 17.28 -26.21
N THR A 582 -7.34 17.79 -26.63
CA THR A 582 -8.50 17.86 -25.74
C THR A 582 -9.16 16.48 -25.58
N ARG A 583 -9.83 16.24 -24.45
CA ARG A 583 -10.62 15.02 -24.21
C ARG A 583 -11.64 14.76 -25.32
N GLY A 584 -12.27 15.82 -25.83
CA GLY A 584 -13.22 15.73 -26.95
C GLY A 584 -12.57 15.26 -28.25
N ALA A 585 -11.35 15.71 -28.54
CA ALA A 585 -10.61 15.26 -29.73
C ALA A 585 -10.22 13.78 -29.66
N ILE A 586 -9.76 13.33 -28.47
CA ILE A 586 -9.46 11.91 -28.22
C ILE A 586 -10.72 11.05 -28.33
N GLY A 587 -11.81 11.43 -27.65
CA GLY A 587 -13.08 10.69 -27.71
C GLY A 587 -13.66 10.61 -29.12
N SER A 588 -13.62 11.71 -29.88
CA SER A 588 -14.03 11.73 -31.28
C SER A 588 -13.19 10.79 -32.15
N ARG A 589 -11.87 10.72 -31.91
CA ARG A 589 -10.99 9.83 -32.65
C ARG A 589 -11.23 8.36 -32.31
N ILE A 590 -11.42 8.01 -31.05
CA ILE A 590 -11.76 6.65 -30.59
C ILE A 590 -13.04 6.16 -31.27
N LYS A 591 -14.06 7.02 -31.33
CA LYS A 591 -15.31 6.72 -32.03
C LYS A 591 -15.11 6.51 -33.54
N LYS A 592 -14.24 7.33 -34.16
CA LYS A 592 -13.91 7.20 -35.60
C LYS A 592 -13.11 5.92 -35.91
N LEU A 593 -12.29 5.44 -34.96
CA LEU A 593 -11.55 4.18 -35.06
C LEU A 593 -12.40 2.96 -34.63
N GLU A 594 -13.68 3.17 -34.30
CA GLU A 594 -14.64 2.13 -33.88
C GLU A 594 -14.18 1.29 -32.67
N LEU A 595 -13.26 1.81 -31.86
CA LEU A 595 -12.64 1.07 -30.75
C LEU A 595 -13.65 0.75 -29.63
N GLU A 596 -14.75 1.50 -29.53
CA GLU A 596 -15.83 1.27 -28.56
C GLU A 596 -16.58 -0.05 -28.79
N TYR A 597 -16.45 -0.64 -30.00
CA TYR A 597 -17.15 -1.86 -30.42
C TYR A 597 -16.27 -3.12 -30.37
N ILE A 598 -14.97 -3.00 -30.11
CA ILE A 598 -14.01 -4.13 -30.12
C ILE A 598 -14.25 -5.10 -28.94
N TYR A 599 -14.97 -4.68 -27.90
CA TYR A 599 -15.29 -5.49 -26.71
C TYR A 599 -16.74 -6.02 -26.68
N ARG A 600 -17.41 -6.14 -27.83
CA ARG A 600 -18.73 -6.79 -27.89
C ARG A 600 -18.65 -8.31 -27.80
#